data_AF-A0A5E6MSP0-F1
#
_entry.id   AF-A0A5E6MSP0-F1
#
_cell.length_a   1.000
_cell.length_b   1.000
_cell.length_c   1.000
_cell.angle_alpha   90.00
_cell.angle_beta   90.00
_cell.angle_gamma   90.00
#
_symmetry.space_group_name_H-M   'P 1'
#
loop_
_entity.id
_entity.type
_entity.pdbx_description
1 polymer ?
#
loop_
_entity_poly.entity_id
_entity_poly.type
_entity_poly.pdbx_seq_one_letter_code
_entity_poly.pdbx_strand_id
1 'polypeptide(L)'
;MKFGVTLLVLSLLVAGNASASNDRRECKEELRKLNEALSTNYTSQNHHGYRQAKASRDNLEYKKCASQARKARERVERDGDL
;
A
#
# COMPACT_ATOMS: atom_id res chain seq x y z
N MET A 1 41.07 6.99 -3.99
CA MET A 1 39.65 7.41 -3.96
C MET A 1 38.83 6.64 -5.01
N LYS A 2 38.62 5.33 -4.83
CA LYS A 2 37.81 4.50 -5.75
C LYS A 2 36.79 3.64 -5.00
N PHE A 3 37.17 3.14 -3.82
CA PHE A 3 36.29 2.38 -2.91
C PHE A 3 35.14 3.19 -2.32
N GLY A 4 35.30 4.51 -2.14
CA GLY A 4 34.24 5.35 -1.55
C GLY A 4 33.01 5.47 -2.45
N VAL A 5 33.20 5.60 -3.77
CA VAL A 5 32.09 5.73 -4.72
C VAL A 5 31.31 4.42 -4.85
N THR A 6 32.01 3.28 -4.92
CA THR A 6 31.35 1.97 -4.94
C THR A 6 30.55 1.72 -3.66
N LEU A 7 31.11 2.04 -2.48
CA LEU A 7 30.39 1.93 -1.20
C LEU A 7 29.12 2.80 -1.16
N LEU A 8 29.19 4.02 -1.71
CA LEU A 8 28.06 4.95 -1.76
C LEU A 8 26.94 4.42 -2.69
N VAL A 9 27.30 3.88 -3.85
CA VAL A 9 26.32 3.27 -4.77
C VAL A 9 25.65 2.04 -4.14
N LEU A 10 26.43 1.19 -3.46
CA LEU A 10 25.91 0.01 -2.75
C LEU A 10 24.92 0.39 -1.63
N SER A 11 25.20 1.43 -0.85
CA SER A 11 24.29 1.87 0.22
C SER A 11 22.99 2.47 -0.32
N LEU A 12 23.03 3.23 -1.41
CA LEU A 12 21.85 3.74 -2.12
C LEU A 12 20.96 2.60 -2.66
N LEU A 13 21.58 1.57 -3.26
CA LEU A 13 20.87 0.39 -3.75
C LEU A 13 20.17 -0.36 -2.62
N VAL A 14 20.87 -0.62 -1.50
CA VAL A 14 20.29 -1.32 -0.34
C VAL A 14 19.13 -0.52 0.26
N ALA A 15 19.29 0.80 0.42
CA ALA A 15 18.25 1.67 0.95
C ALA A 15 17.00 1.71 0.04
N GLY A 16 17.18 1.79 -1.28
CA GLY A 16 16.07 1.75 -2.25
C GLY A 16 15.30 0.44 -2.20
N ASN A 17 16.00 -0.70 -2.13
CA ASN A 17 15.38 -2.01 -2.02
C ASN A 17 14.63 -2.20 -0.70
N ALA A 18 15.19 -1.71 0.41
CA ALA A 18 14.53 -1.75 1.71
C ALA A 18 13.23 -0.92 1.73
N SER A 19 13.25 0.29 1.16
CA SER A 19 12.04 1.14 1.04
C SER A 19 10.97 0.44 0.22
N ALA A 20 11.30 -0.05 -0.97
CA ALA A 20 10.34 -0.72 -1.85
C ALA A 20 9.73 -1.98 -1.23
N SER A 21 10.54 -2.74 -0.47
CA SER A 21 10.07 -3.92 0.28
C SER A 21 9.10 -3.54 1.40
N ASN A 22 9.41 -2.47 2.15
CA ASN A 22 8.55 -1.96 3.20
C ASN A 22 7.21 -1.46 2.65
N ASP A 23 7.26 -0.63 1.60
CA ASP A 23 6.06 -0.09 0.94
C ASP A 23 5.17 -1.22 0.41
N ARG A 24 5.77 -2.27 -0.17
CA ARG A 24 5.04 -3.46 -0.65
C ARG A 24 4.36 -4.22 0.48
N ARG A 25 5.01 -4.37 1.62
CA ARG A 25 4.44 -5.01 2.82
C ARG A 25 3.27 -4.20 3.36
N GLU A 26 3.43 -2.89 3.49
CA GLU A 26 2.39 -1.97 3.96
C GLU A 26 1.17 -2.01 3.04
N CYS A 27 1.36 -1.92 1.72
CA CYS A 27 0.27 -2.05 0.75
C CYS A 27 -0.51 -3.37 0.90
N LYS A 28 0.18 -4.51 1.09
CA LYS A 28 -0.47 -5.81 1.30
C LYS A 28 -1.29 -5.83 2.60
N GLU A 29 -0.75 -5.27 3.66
CA GLU A 29 -1.41 -5.24 4.97
C GLU A 29 -2.67 -4.37 4.93
N GLU A 30 -2.58 -3.16 4.36
CA GLU A 30 -3.72 -2.26 4.26
C GLU A 30 -4.79 -2.81 3.31
N LEU A 31 -4.42 -3.47 2.20
CA LEU A 31 -5.37 -4.17 1.34
C LEU A 31 -6.09 -5.32 2.06
N ARG A 32 -5.38 -6.06 2.94
CA ARG A 32 -6.01 -7.12 3.74
C ARG A 32 -7.03 -6.53 4.72
N LYS A 33 -6.64 -5.50 5.48
CA LYS A 33 -7.55 -4.81 6.42
C LYS A 33 -8.77 -4.23 5.72
N LEU A 34 -8.57 -3.61 4.55
CA LEU A 34 -9.67 -3.13 3.72
C LEU A 34 -10.58 -4.28 3.30
N ASN A 35 -10.04 -5.39 2.80
CA ASN A 35 -10.87 -6.54 2.40
C ASN A 35 -11.67 -7.12 3.56
N GLU A 36 -11.09 -7.19 4.75
CA GLU A 36 -11.78 -7.62 5.98
C GLU A 36 -12.94 -6.67 6.32
N ALA A 37 -12.72 -5.36 6.29
CA ALA A 37 -13.77 -4.36 6.53
C ALA A 37 -14.88 -4.40 5.46
N LEU A 38 -14.54 -4.68 4.20
CA LEU A 38 -15.52 -4.82 3.12
C LEU A 38 -16.33 -6.11 3.23
N SER A 39 -15.71 -7.18 3.73
CA SER A 39 -16.38 -8.47 3.93
C SER A 39 -17.49 -8.39 4.97
N THR A 40 -17.39 -7.47 5.93
CA THR A 40 -18.43 -7.25 6.94
C THR A 40 -19.48 -6.25 6.48
N ASN A 41 -19.18 -5.40 5.49
CA ASN A 41 -20.03 -4.29 5.08
C ASN A 41 -20.22 -4.27 3.54
N TYR A 42 -21.25 -4.99 3.07
CA TYR A 42 -21.49 -5.24 1.65
C TYR A 42 -22.15 -4.04 0.95
N THR A 43 -21.37 -3.25 0.22
CA THR A 43 -21.90 -2.24 -0.71
C THR A 43 -21.10 -2.21 -2.02
N SER A 44 -21.73 -1.78 -3.12
CA SER A 44 -21.06 -1.72 -4.44
C SER A 44 -19.96 -0.64 -4.51
N GLN A 45 -20.13 0.48 -3.78
CA GLN A 45 -19.13 1.55 -3.67
C GLN A 45 -17.89 1.11 -2.89
N ASN A 46 -18.10 0.30 -1.85
CA ASN A 46 -17.06 -0.26 -0.99
C ASN A 46 -15.99 -1.03 -1.81
N HIS A 47 -16.41 -1.79 -2.82
CA HIS A 47 -15.46 -2.52 -3.68
C HIS A 47 -14.72 -1.66 -4.70
N HIS A 48 -15.16 -0.43 -5.00
CA HIS A 48 -14.43 0.47 -5.90
C HIS A 48 -13.09 0.90 -5.29
N GLY A 49 -13.08 1.27 -4.00
CA GLY A 49 -11.85 1.65 -3.29
C GLY A 49 -10.82 0.52 -3.27
N TYR A 50 -11.28 -0.72 -3.06
CA TYR A 50 -10.41 -1.90 -3.13
C TYR A 50 -9.82 -2.12 -4.53
N ARG A 51 -10.64 -2.04 -5.58
CA ARG A 51 -10.16 -2.18 -6.96
C ARG A 51 -9.13 -1.11 -7.32
N GLN A 52 -9.35 0.13 -6.88
CA GLN A 52 -8.42 1.23 -7.10
C GLN A 52 -7.07 0.99 -6.41
N ALA A 53 -7.09 0.60 -5.12
CA ALA A 53 -5.86 0.30 -4.38
C ALA A 53 -5.11 -0.90 -4.98
N LYS A 54 -5.85 -1.93 -5.43
CA LYS A 54 -5.29 -3.09 -6.14
C LYS A 54 -4.62 -2.68 -7.45
N ALA A 55 -5.24 -1.81 -8.24
CA ALA A 55 -4.65 -1.31 -9.49
C ALA A 55 -3.32 -0.57 -9.24
N SER A 56 -3.24 0.27 -8.21
CA SER A 56 -1.98 0.93 -7.81
C SER A 56 -0.89 -0.08 -7.43
N ARG A 57 -1.25 -1.16 -6.71
CA ARG A 57 -0.31 -2.25 -6.40
C ARG A 57 0.18 -2.95 -7.66
N ASP A 58 -0.73 -3.23 -8.58
CA ASP A 58 -0.41 -3.94 -9.83
C ASP A 58 0.48 -3.07 -10.75
N ASN A 59 0.42 -1.73 -10.60
CA ASN A 59 1.34 -0.76 -11.19
C ASN A 59 2.64 -0.51 -10.39
N LEU A 60 2.91 -1.30 -9.34
CA LEU A 60 4.07 -1.13 -8.43
C LEU A 60 4.09 0.20 -7.64
N GLU A 61 2.97 0.93 -7.61
CA GLU A 61 2.81 2.18 -6.85
C GLU A 61 2.46 1.87 -5.37
N TYR A 62 3.35 1.18 -4.66
CA TYR A 62 3.04 0.60 -3.34
C TYR A 62 2.63 1.63 -2.27
N LYS A 63 3.29 2.80 -2.19
CA LYS A 63 2.88 3.88 -1.27
C LYS A 63 1.48 4.40 -1.58
N LYS A 64 1.14 4.51 -2.87
CA LYS A 64 -0.17 4.94 -3.33
C LYS A 64 -1.23 3.90 -3.00
N CYS A 65 -0.92 2.61 -3.19
CA CYS A 65 -1.76 1.50 -2.77
C CYS A 65 -2.07 1.58 -1.26
N ALA A 66 -1.06 1.71 -0.40
CA ALA A 66 -1.26 1.80 1.05
C ALA A 66 -2.16 2.97 1.44
N SER A 67 -1.89 4.16 0.87
CA SER A 67 -2.69 5.37 1.12
C SER A 67 -4.14 5.22 0.65
N GLN A 68 -4.36 4.66 -0.54
CA GLN A 68 -5.70 4.41 -1.08
C GLN A 68 -6.46 3.37 -0.26
N ALA A 69 -5.81 2.26 0.11
CA ALA A 69 -6.42 1.20 0.89
C ALA A 69 -6.82 1.70 2.28
N ARG A 70 -5.95 2.46 2.96
CA ARG A 70 -6.25 3.06 4.27
C ARG A 70 -7.43 4.02 4.20
N LYS A 71 -7.43 4.97 3.24
CA LYS A 71 -8.53 5.92 3.06
C LYS A 71 -9.85 5.24 2.72
N ALA A 72 -9.82 4.18 1.92
CA ALA A 72 -11.02 3.41 1.61
C ALA A 72 -11.53 2.68 2.86
N ARG A 73 -10.64 2.13 3.70
CA ARG A 73 -11.02 1.48 4.95
C ARG A 73 -11.65 2.46 5.92
N GLU A 74 -11.04 3.62 6.10
CA GLU A 74 -11.57 4.70 6.95
C GLU A 74 -12.97 5.17 6.50
N ARG A 75 -13.30 5.08 5.21
CA ARG A 75 -14.67 5.36 4.72
C ARG A 75 -15.65 4.26 5.13
N VAL A 76 -15.28 3.00 4.91
CA VAL A 76 -16.10 1.84 5.29
C VAL A 76 -16.37 1.82 6.80
N GLU A 77 -15.35 2.13 7.61
CA GLU A 77 -15.48 2.22 9.07
C GLU A 77 -16.44 3.35 9.48
N ARG A 78 -16.34 4.53 8.86
CA ARG A 78 -17.25 5.66 9.16
C ARG A 78 -18.69 5.42 8.70
N ASP A 79 -18.88 4.79 7.55
CA ASP A 79 -20.20 4.52 7.00
C ASP A 79 -20.92 3.40 7.79
N GLY A 80 -20.18 2.54 8.51
CA GLY A 80 -20.74 1.50 9.37
C GLY A 80 -21.11 1.94 10.79
N ASP A 81 -20.67 3.12 11.22
CA ASP A 81 -20.98 3.72 12.55
C ASP A 81 -22.29 4.55 12.55
N LEU A 82 -23.03 4.56 11.44
CA LEU A 82 -24.32 5.26 11.23
C LEU A 82 -25.49 4.28 11.20
#